data_AF-A0A3Q7V7L6-F1
#
_entry.id   AF-A0A3Q7V7L6-F1
#
_cell.length_a   1.000
_cell.length_b   1.000
_cell.length_c   1.000
_cell.angle_alpha   90.00
_cell.angle_beta   90.00
_cell.angle_gamma   90.00
#
_symmetry.space_group_name_H-M   'P 1'
#
loop_
_entity.id
_entity.type
_entity.pdbx_description
1 polymer ?
#
loop_
_entity_poly.entity_id
_entity_poly.type
_entity_poly.pdbx_seq_one_letter_code
_entity_poly.pdbx_strand_id
1 'polypeptide(L)'
;MSRLVRPPSEAEVQPWETEDDLADGDLGYGLGRRPGAVFQAQVSQLSTSRKRSDGKNFSPLLLPGKGEERRASFQSSRPKSLQDTCPKESRPSHYGRQSSSELSNAELKQRLHDTLEEVEILKTELEASQRQLEGKEEALKILQSMAIFGKATSHTQVVLQKTMEQKRSLEKEVNALQWEIEFDQNRFKSIEESWTQKYDRLNCENAVLQEALNMKTEEIKMLKSENALLNQQYLEALAMLEVKKQTVAQENICHDKSGFTEVSSLELAVLGSCLCHGLGGSPCACAQMAASARKMLLKLKQEDYHHKEVRRP
;
A
#
# COMPACT_ATOMS: atom_id res chain seq x y z
N MET A 1 42.03 -16.46 -3.47
CA MET A 1 41.55 -17.85 -3.34
C MET A 1 42.21 -18.48 -2.12
N SER A 2 41.44 -18.92 -1.12
CA SER A 2 41.88 -19.88 -0.10
C SER A 2 40.66 -20.69 0.32
N ARG A 3 40.61 -21.96 -0.10
CA ARG A 3 39.54 -22.90 0.28
C ARG A 3 39.92 -23.58 1.59
N LEU A 4 38.99 -23.68 2.53
CA LEU A 4 39.01 -24.73 3.55
C LEU A 4 37.58 -25.24 3.74
N VAL A 5 37.36 -26.47 3.27
CA VAL A 5 36.09 -27.21 3.38
C VAL A 5 36.36 -28.41 4.28
N ARG A 6 35.51 -28.61 5.30
CA ARG A 6 35.31 -29.90 5.97
C ARG A 6 33.82 -30.07 6.34
N PRO A 7 33.36 -31.32 6.56
CA PRO A 7 32.04 -31.76 6.08
C PRO A 7 31.00 -31.87 7.22
N PRO A 8 29.74 -32.27 6.96
CA PRO A 8 28.65 -32.12 7.92
C PRO A 8 28.63 -33.25 8.97
N SER A 9 27.93 -32.99 10.08
CA SER A 9 27.63 -34.00 11.09
C SER A 9 26.17 -34.44 10.94
N GLU A 10 25.97 -35.73 10.66
CA GLU A 10 24.68 -36.39 10.85
C GLU A 10 24.54 -36.80 12.33
N ALA A 11 23.33 -36.65 12.88
CA ALA A 11 22.87 -37.31 14.09
C ALA A 11 21.34 -37.37 14.08
N GLU A 12 20.79 -38.58 13.95
CA GLU A 12 19.36 -38.85 14.13
C GLU A 12 18.90 -38.63 15.58
N VAL A 13 17.57 -38.47 15.76
CA VAL A 13 16.69 -39.19 16.71
C VAL A 13 15.43 -38.35 17.00
N GLN A 14 14.25 -38.93 16.78
CA GLN A 14 12.94 -38.37 17.20
C GLN A 14 12.74 -38.51 18.73
N PRO A 15 11.76 -37.79 19.31
CA PRO A 15 10.46 -38.43 19.52
C PRO A 15 9.25 -37.53 19.22
N TRP A 16 8.07 -38.17 19.19
CA TRP A 16 6.73 -37.55 19.05
C TRP A 16 6.20 -37.06 20.42
N GLU A 17 5.03 -36.39 20.40
CA GLU A 17 4.25 -35.71 21.48
C GLU A 17 4.28 -34.17 21.31
N THR A 18 3.18 -33.40 21.39
CA THR A 18 1.82 -33.63 21.94
C THR A 18 0.74 -32.95 21.07
N GLU A 19 -0.52 -33.34 21.29
CA GLU A 19 -1.76 -32.74 20.78
C GLU A 19 -1.91 -31.23 21.14
N ASP A 20 -2.66 -30.46 20.34
CA ASP A 20 -3.62 -29.49 20.90
C ASP A 20 -4.71 -29.09 19.89
N ASP A 21 -5.96 -29.09 20.33
CA ASP A 21 -7.14 -28.69 19.55
C ASP A 21 -7.34 -27.17 19.68
N LEU A 22 -7.20 -26.43 18.58
CA LEU A 22 -7.59 -25.01 18.51
C LEU A 22 -8.68 -24.79 17.47
N ALA A 23 -9.90 -25.19 17.86
CA ALA A 23 -11.12 -24.68 17.26
C ALA A 23 -11.36 -23.20 17.64
N ASP A 24 -12.10 -22.50 16.77
CA ASP A 24 -12.70 -21.17 16.98
C ASP A 24 -11.76 -19.98 17.26
N GLY A 25 -11.31 -19.36 16.17
CA GLY A 25 -10.70 -18.02 16.15
C GLY A 25 -11.44 -17.03 15.23
N ASP A 26 -12.65 -16.61 15.61
CA ASP A 26 -13.38 -15.53 14.90
C ASP A 26 -12.75 -14.15 15.21
N LEU A 27 -11.96 -13.63 14.27
CA LEU A 27 -11.40 -12.29 14.34
C LEU A 27 -12.29 -11.29 13.59
N GLY A 28 -13.25 -10.74 14.35
CA GLY A 28 -14.33 -9.90 13.84
C GLY A 28 -13.93 -8.64 13.06
N TYR A 29 -14.82 -8.22 12.16
CA TYR A 29 -14.62 -7.12 11.21
C TYR A 29 -14.52 -5.74 11.87
N GLY A 30 -13.29 -5.23 12.01
CA GLY A 30 -13.02 -3.85 12.43
C GLY A 30 -13.39 -2.78 11.40
N LEU A 31 -14.64 -2.29 11.42
CA LEU A 31 -15.10 -1.14 10.63
C LEU A 31 -14.54 0.21 11.15
N GLY A 32 -13.23 0.41 10.98
CA GLY A 32 -12.54 1.64 11.36
C GLY A 32 -12.82 2.81 10.40
N ARG A 33 -13.84 3.64 10.68
CA ARG A 33 -13.98 4.97 10.05
C ARG A 33 -12.97 5.95 10.66
N ARG A 34 -12.12 6.58 9.84
CA ARG A 34 -11.37 7.80 10.23
C ARG A 34 -12.15 9.06 9.81
N PRO A 35 -12.22 10.12 10.64
CA PRO A 35 -12.78 11.42 10.26
C PRO A 35 -11.76 12.22 9.42
N GLY A 36 -12.22 12.99 8.41
CA GLY A 36 -11.35 13.97 7.73
C GLY A 36 -11.59 14.26 6.24
N ALA A 37 -12.58 13.66 5.58
CA ALA A 37 -12.84 13.92 4.16
C ALA A 37 -13.69 15.18 3.93
N VAL A 38 -13.14 16.17 3.23
CA VAL A 38 -13.81 17.42 2.81
C VAL A 38 -14.57 17.19 1.49
N PHE A 39 -15.73 17.82 1.33
CA PHE A 39 -16.62 17.66 0.17
C PHE A 39 -16.27 18.58 -1.02
N GLN A 40 -15.89 17.98 -2.16
CA GLN A 40 -16.24 18.42 -3.54
C GLN A 40 -15.72 17.34 -4.53
N ALA A 41 -16.34 17.05 -5.67
CA ALA A 41 -17.53 17.63 -6.30
C ALA A 41 -18.35 16.55 -7.03
N GLN A 42 -19.61 16.84 -7.36
CA GLN A 42 -20.39 16.01 -8.29
C GLN A 42 -19.92 16.24 -9.73
N VAL A 43 -19.59 15.16 -10.46
CA VAL A 43 -19.93 15.06 -11.88
C VAL A 43 -20.41 13.63 -12.12
N SER A 44 -21.67 13.48 -12.52
CA SER A 44 -22.29 12.22 -12.93
C SER A 44 -21.67 11.71 -14.23
N GLN A 45 -21.69 10.39 -14.47
CA GLN A 45 -22.38 9.79 -15.63
C GLN A 45 -22.27 8.25 -15.69
N LEU A 46 -23.42 7.62 -15.98
CA LEU A 46 -23.66 6.30 -16.60
C LEU A 46 -23.06 5.03 -15.92
N SER A 47 -23.90 4.15 -15.36
CA SER A 47 -24.59 3.02 -16.05
C SER A 47 -23.72 1.74 -16.13
N THR A 48 -24.15 0.54 -15.72
CA THR A 48 -25.51 0.00 -15.57
C THR A 48 -25.68 -0.89 -14.34
N SER A 49 -26.88 -0.85 -13.75
CA SER A 49 -27.42 -1.92 -12.89
C SER A 49 -28.69 -2.44 -13.53
N ARG A 50 -28.83 -3.76 -13.66
CA ARG A 50 -30.13 -4.40 -13.91
C ARG A 50 -30.15 -5.80 -13.30
N LYS A 51 -30.94 -5.95 -12.23
CA LYS A 51 -31.29 -7.24 -11.62
C LYS A 51 -32.78 -7.21 -11.26
N ARG A 52 -33.47 -8.36 -11.44
CA ARG A 52 -34.93 -8.59 -11.22
C ARG A 52 -35.81 -7.92 -12.30
N SER A 53 -37.05 -8.36 -12.59
CA SER A 53 -37.95 -9.38 -12.02
C SER A 53 -38.90 -9.92 -13.15
N ASP A 54 -39.72 -10.97 -13.08
CA ASP A 54 -39.96 -12.08 -12.12
C ASP A 54 -40.76 -13.22 -12.83
N GLY A 55 -41.31 -14.22 -12.10
CA GLY A 55 -42.49 -15.00 -12.52
C GLY A 55 -42.22 -16.39 -13.13
N LYS A 56 -41.93 -17.42 -12.32
CA LYS A 56 -42.92 -18.38 -11.77
C LYS A 56 -43.92 -18.96 -12.77
N ASN A 57 -43.76 -20.25 -13.09
CA ASN A 57 -44.82 -21.23 -12.86
C ASN A 57 -44.26 -22.65 -12.67
N PHE A 58 -45.07 -23.47 -12.01
CA PHE A 58 -44.76 -24.70 -11.30
C PHE A 58 -44.40 -25.90 -12.18
N SER A 59 -43.74 -26.90 -11.57
CA SER A 59 -43.34 -28.18 -12.17
C SER A 59 -44.52 -29.02 -12.68
N PRO A 60 -44.25 -30.05 -13.49
CA PRO A 60 -44.07 -31.35 -12.84
C PRO A 60 -42.80 -32.10 -13.26
N LEU A 61 -42.34 -32.94 -12.34
CA LEU A 61 -41.45 -34.07 -12.61
C LEU A 61 -42.09 -34.97 -13.67
N LEU A 62 -41.41 -35.20 -14.80
CA LEU A 62 -41.67 -36.35 -15.65
C LEU A 62 -40.39 -37.17 -15.77
N LEU A 63 -40.47 -38.37 -15.20
CA LEU A 63 -39.42 -39.37 -15.22
C LEU A 63 -39.19 -39.86 -16.66
N PRO A 64 -37.93 -40.15 -17.05
CA PRO A 64 -37.70 -41.32 -17.89
C PRO A 64 -37.97 -42.55 -17.02
N GLY A 65 -39.21 -43.04 -17.05
CA GLY A 65 -39.60 -44.23 -16.32
C GLY A 65 -38.91 -45.47 -16.89
N LYS A 66 -37.83 -45.92 -16.25
CA LYS A 66 -37.57 -47.34 -15.98
C LYS A 66 -36.52 -47.51 -14.89
N GLY A 67 -37.00 -47.50 -13.65
CA GLY A 67 -36.44 -48.42 -12.67
C GLY A 67 -36.80 -49.82 -13.12
N GLU A 68 -35.88 -50.49 -13.81
CA GLU A 68 -35.96 -51.93 -14.05
C GLU A 68 -34.57 -52.49 -13.80
N GLU A 69 -34.51 -53.45 -12.87
CA GLU A 69 -33.28 -54.06 -12.39
C GLU A 69 -32.52 -54.69 -13.56
N ARG A 70 -31.44 -54.04 -14.03
CA ARG A 70 -30.51 -54.72 -14.94
C ARG A 70 -29.58 -55.63 -14.14
N ARG A 71 -30.18 -56.65 -13.51
CA ARG A 71 -29.49 -57.86 -13.06
C ARG A 71 -28.66 -58.37 -14.23
N ALA A 72 -27.45 -58.84 -13.94
CA ALA A 72 -26.49 -59.20 -14.97
C ALA A 72 -27.08 -60.24 -15.95
N SER A 73 -27.29 -59.85 -17.21
CA SER A 73 -27.48 -60.79 -18.31
C SER A 73 -26.13 -61.36 -18.75
N PHE A 74 -25.42 -62.02 -17.82
CA PHE A 74 -24.56 -63.11 -18.23
C PHE A 74 -25.47 -64.27 -18.58
N GLN A 75 -25.40 -64.72 -19.83
CA GLN A 75 -26.02 -65.98 -20.23
C GLN A 75 -25.33 -67.10 -19.46
N SER A 76 -25.91 -67.49 -18.32
CA SER A 76 -25.63 -68.78 -17.71
C SER A 76 -26.10 -69.84 -18.70
N SER A 77 -25.13 -70.49 -19.36
CA SER A 77 -25.34 -71.76 -20.04
C SER A 77 -25.67 -72.81 -18.98
N ARG A 78 -26.94 -72.80 -18.55
CA ARG A 78 -27.49 -73.76 -17.59
C ARG A 78 -27.26 -75.17 -18.14
N PRO A 79 -26.62 -76.09 -17.40
CA PRO A 79 -26.69 -77.51 -17.75
C PRO A 79 -28.16 -77.90 -17.87
N LYS A 80 -28.49 -78.72 -18.88
CA LYS A 80 -29.86 -79.16 -19.15
C LYS A 80 -30.47 -79.72 -17.86
N SER A 81 -31.55 -79.10 -17.38
CA SER A 81 -32.27 -79.59 -16.21
C SER A 81 -32.98 -80.88 -16.55
N LEU A 82 -32.52 -81.99 -15.95
CA LEU A 82 -33.40 -83.13 -15.70
C LEU A 82 -34.24 -82.80 -14.46
N GLN A 83 -35.36 -82.10 -14.70
CA GLN A 83 -36.55 -82.17 -13.87
C GLN A 83 -37.65 -82.68 -14.82
N ASP A 84 -37.93 -83.97 -14.79
CA ASP A 84 -38.82 -84.59 -13.79
C ASP A 84 -40.28 -84.26 -14.12
N THR A 85 -40.75 -84.91 -15.18
CA THR A 85 -42.17 -84.98 -15.50
C THR A 85 -42.74 -86.22 -14.82
N CYS A 86 -43.13 -86.04 -13.55
CA CYS A 86 -44.08 -86.84 -12.76
C CYS A 86 -44.24 -88.32 -13.20
N PRO A 87 -43.67 -89.30 -12.47
CA PRO A 87 -43.93 -90.71 -12.74
C PRO A 87 -45.40 -91.01 -12.46
N LYS A 88 -46.14 -91.27 -13.55
CA LYS A 88 -47.55 -91.69 -13.53
C LYS A 88 -47.70 -92.90 -12.60
N GLU A 89 -48.59 -92.80 -11.61
CA GLU A 89 -48.85 -93.82 -10.60
C GLU A 89 -48.94 -95.22 -11.21
N SER A 90 -47.84 -95.95 -11.11
CA SER A 90 -47.70 -97.32 -11.60
C SER A 90 -47.54 -98.18 -10.35
N ARG A 91 -48.66 -98.66 -9.83
CA ARG A 91 -48.71 -99.57 -8.69
C ARG A 91 -47.64 -100.66 -8.88
N PRO A 92 -46.79 -100.95 -7.89
CA PRO A 92 -46.06 -102.21 -7.90
C PRO A 92 -47.09 -103.33 -7.77
N SER A 93 -47.43 -103.93 -8.91
CA SER A 93 -48.31 -105.09 -8.98
C SER A 93 -47.58 -106.30 -8.42
N HIS A 94 -47.53 -106.41 -7.09
CA HIS A 94 -47.27 -107.67 -6.44
C HIS A 94 -48.28 -108.73 -6.94
N TYR A 95 -47.85 -109.99 -6.94
CA TYR A 95 -48.48 -111.14 -7.61
C TYR A 95 -48.26 -111.19 -9.12
N GLY A 96 -46.99 -111.45 -9.49
CA GLY A 96 -46.55 -111.68 -10.86
C GLY A 96 -45.42 -112.71 -10.97
N ARG A 97 -45.53 -113.82 -10.21
CA ARG A 97 -44.59 -114.96 -10.20
C ARG A 97 -43.14 -114.59 -9.86
N GLN A 98 -42.75 -114.81 -8.59
CA GLN A 98 -41.38 -115.16 -8.28
C GLN A 98 -41.05 -116.46 -9.02
N SER A 99 -40.50 -116.34 -10.23
CA SER A 99 -39.67 -117.40 -10.79
C SER A 99 -38.38 -117.39 -9.99
N SER A 100 -38.38 -118.11 -8.86
CA SER A 100 -37.19 -118.63 -8.23
C SER A 100 -36.57 -119.67 -9.17
N SER A 101 -36.09 -119.21 -10.33
CA SER A 101 -34.98 -119.88 -10.99
C SER A 101 -33.82 -119.68 -10.03
N GLU A 102 -33.47 -120.75 -9.33
CA GLU A 102 -32.29 -120.80 -8.49
C GLU A 102 -31.12 -120.40 -9.38
N LEU A 103 -30.62 -119.16 -9.21
CA LEU A 103 -29.35 -118.76 -9.82
C LEU A 103 -28.35 -119.82 -9.40
N SER A 104 -27.72 -120.47 -10.37
CA SER A 104 -26.72 -121.48 -10.06
C SER A 104 -25.67 -120.85 -9.17
N ASN A 105 -25.10 -121.63 -8.25
CA ASN A 105 -24.09 -121.12 -7.31
C ASN A 105 -22.91 -120.43 -8.05
N ALA A 106 -22.66 -120.82 -9.30
CA ALA A 106 -21.72 -120.19 -10.22
C ALA A 106 -22.18 -118.80 -10.71
N GLU A 107 -23.42 -118.63 -11.16
CA GLU A 107 -23.94 -117.31 -11.60
C GLU A 107 -23.98 -116.29 -10.46
N LEU A 108 -24.31 -116.72 -9.23
CA LEU A 108 -24.28 -115.84 -8.06
C LEU A 108 -22.85 -115.40 -7.73
N LYS A 109 -21.86 -116.31 -7.85
CA LYS A 109 -20.44 -116.00 -7.68
C LYS A 109 -19.90 -115.09 -8.78
N GLN A 110 -20.29 -115.32 -10.04
CA GLN A 110 -19.91 -114.46 -11.15
C GLN A 110 -20.41 -113.04 -10.91
N ARG A 111 -21.71 -112.87 -10.62
CA ARG A 111 -22.28 -111.54 -10.29
C ARG A 111 -21.57 -110.87 -9.12
N LEU A 112 -21.19 -111.62 -8.09
CA LEU A 112 -20.42 -111.07 -6.97
C LEU A 112 -19.05 -110.56 -7.44
N HIS A 113 -18.33 -111.32 -8.26
CA HIS A 113 -17.06 -110.88 -8.85
C HIS A 113 -17.24 -109.66 -9.76
N ASP A 114 -18.24 -109.67 -10.65
CA ASP A 114 -18.56 -108.55 -11.54
C ASP A 114 -18.83 -107.27 -10.71
N THR A 115 -19.65 -107.35 -9.66
CA THR A 115 -19.94 -106.20 -8.78
C THR A 115 -18.73 -105.72 -7.96
N LEU A 116 -17.77 -106.59 -7.66
CA LEU A 116 -16.52 -106.20 -6.99
C LEU A 116 -15.59 -105.47 -7.97
N GLU A 117 -15.51 -105.92 -9.23
CA GLU A 117 -14.77 -105.24 -10.28
C GLU A 117 -15.39 -103.87 -10.62
N GLU A 118 -16.72 -103.78 -10.72
CA GLU A 118 -17.45 -102.50 -10.84
C GLU A 118 -17.15 -101.55 -9.68
N VAL A 119 -17.09 -102.04 -8.44
CA VAL A 119 -16.75 -101.20 -7.27
C VAL A 119 -15.30 -100.72 -7.31
N GLU A 120 -14.33 -101.55 -7.74
CA GLU A 120 -12.93 -101.12 -7.90
C GLU A 120 -12.81 -100.06 -9.02
N ILE A 121 -13.51 -100.25 -10.16
CA ILE A 121 -13.57 -99.27 -11.24
C ILE A 121 -14.15 -97.94 -10.73
N LEU A 122 -15.35 -97.96 -10.12
CA LEU A 122 -16.01 -96.76 -9.59
C LEU A 122 -15.16 -96.02 -8.54
N LYS A 123 -14.39 -96.76 -7.72
CA LYS A 123 -13.42 -96.17 -6.79
C LYS A 123 -12.30 -95.45 -7.53
N THR A 124 -11.72 -96.02 -8.58
CA THR A 124 -10.70 -95.32 -9.39
C THR A 124 -11.25 -94.10 -10.13
N GLU A 125 -12.50 -94.17 -10.62
CA GLU A 125 -13.20 -93.03 -11.24
C GLU A 125 -13.49 -91.91 -10.22
N LEU A 126 -13.86 -92.27 -8.99
CA LEU A 126 -14.06 -91.33 -7.89
C LEU A 126 -12.73 -90.64 -7.51
N GLU A 127 -11.64 -91.39 -7.38
CA GLU A 127 -10.31 -90.81 -7.11
C GLU A 127 -9.83 -89.91 -8.27
N ALA A 128 -10.09 -90.29 -9.53
CA ALA A 128 -9.78 -89.46 -10.69
C ALA A 128 -10.60 -88.15 -10.68
N SER A 129 -11.89 -88.24 -10.32
CA SER A 129 -12.79 -87.09 -10.19
C SER A 129 -12.39 -86.17 -9.04
N GLN A 130 -11.94 -86.73 -7.91
CA GLN A 130 -11.42 -86.00 -6.75
C GLN A 130 -10.18 -85.18 -7.12
N ARG A 131 -9.17 -85.79 -7.75
CA ARG A 131 -7.98 -85.08 -8.25
C ARG A 131 -8.34 -84.00 -9.28
N GLN A 132 -9.36 -84.23 -10.11
CA GLN A 132 -9.86 -83.22 -11.05
C GLN A 132 -10.55 -82.05 -10.34
N LEU A 133 -11.26 -82.29 -9.25
CA LEU A 133 -11.89 -81.25 -8.43
C LEU A 133 -10.82 -80.39 -7.74
N GLU A 134 -9.83 -81.02 -7.11
CA GLU A 134 -8.68 -80.35 -6.47
C GLU A 134 -7.95 -79.44 -7.47
N GLY A 135 -7.63 -79.93 -8.68
CA GLY A 135 -7.02 -79.10 -9.73
C GLY A 135 -7.89 -77.93 -10.20
N LYS A 136 -9.23 -78.06 -10.19
CA LYS A 136 -10.16 -76.95 -10.47
C LYS A 136 -10.18 -75.93 -9.33
N GLU A 137 -10.11 -76.37 -8.07
CA GLU A 137 -10.03 -75.47 -6.92
C GLU A 137 -8.72 -74.67 -6.89
N GLU A 138 -7.59 -75.29 -7.23
CA GLU A 138 -6.30 -74.60 -7.37
C GLU A 138 -6.33 -73.56 -8.52
N ALA A 139 -6.86 -73.94 -9.68
CA ALA A 139 -7.06 -73.00 -10.79
C ALA A 139 -7.97 -71.82 -10.40
N LEU A 140 -9.03 -72.06 -9.63
CA LEU A 140 -9.92 -71.02 -9.12
C LEU A 140 -9.18 -70.06 -8.17
N LYS A 141 -8.37 -70.58 -7.24
CA LYS A 141 -7.53 -69.76 -6.33
C LYS A 141 -6.58 -68.85 -7.12
N ILE A 142 -5.98 -69.33 -8.22
CA ILE A 142 -5.12 -68.54 -9.10
C ILE A 142 -5.93 -67.43 -9.82
N LEU A 143 -7.08 -67.77 -10.40
CA LEU A 143 -7.93 -66.77 -11.08
C LEU A 143 -8.47 -65.71 -10.10
N GLN A 144 -8.79 -66.10 -8.87
CA GLN A 144 -9.23 -65.18 -7.82
C GLN A 144 -8.09 -64.25 -7.39
N SER A 145 -6.87 -64.76 -7.18
CA SER A 145 -5.72 -63.92 -6.82
C SER A 145 -5.38 -62.94 -7.96
N MET A 146 -5.36 -63.41 -9.22
CA MET A 146 -5.21 -62.56 -10.40
C MET A 146 -6.27 -61.45 -10.48
N ALA A 147 -7.54 -61.76 -10.16
CA ALA A 147 -8.61 -60.76 -10.15
C ALA A 147 -8.45 -59.71 -9.02
N ILE A 148 -7.94 -60.12 -7.85
CA ILE A 148 -7.62 -59.20 -6.74
C ILE A 148 -6.44 -58.31 -7.11
N PHE A 149 -5.34 -58.88 -7.62
CA PHE A 149 -4.17 -58.13 -8.08
C PHE A 149 -4.51 -57.17 -9.21
N GLY A 150 -5.33 -57.58 -10.19
CA GLY A 150 -5.79 -56.70 -11.28
C GLY A 150 -6.54 -55.47 -10.77
N LYS A 151 -7.39 -55.62 -9.76
CA LYS A 151 -8.08 -54.50 -9.10
C LYS A 151 -7.11 -53.59 -8.34
N ALA A 152 -6.18 -54.17 -7.58
CA ALA A 152 -5.19 -53.40 -6.82
C ALA A 152 -4.26 -52.59 -7.74
N THR A 153 -3.73 -53.21 -8.80
CA THR A 153 -2.89 -52.54 -9.81
C THR A 153 -3.64 -51.43 -10.54
N SER A 154 -4.89 -51.66 -10.95
CA SER A 154 -5.75 -50.64 -11.58
C SER A 154 -6.00 -49.45 -10.65
N HIS A 155 -6.33 -49.70 -9.37
CA HIS A 155 -6.47 -48.64 -8.37
C HIS A 155 -5.19 -47.81 -8.21
N THR A 156 -4.03 -48.46 -8.05
CA THR A 156 -2.74 -47.79 -7.93
C THR A 156 -2.39 -46.97 -9.17
N GLN A 157 -2.70 -47.46 -10.37
CA GLN A 157 -2.50 -46.73 -11.62
C GLN A 157 -3.35 -45.45 -11.69
N VAL A 158 -4.62 -45.52 -11.30
CA VAL A 158 -5.53 -44.36 -11.25
C VAL A 158 -5.09 -43.34 -10.21
N VAL A 159 -4.67 -43.78 -9.02
CA VAL A 159 -4.12 -42.89 -7.99
C VAL A 159 -2.86 -42.19 -8.48
N LEU A 160 -1.93 -42.94 -9.09
CA LEU A 160 -0.69 -42.37 -9.65
C LEU A 160 -0.98 -41.32 -10.72
N GLN A 161 -1.93 -41.59 -11.65
CA GLN A 161 -2.34 -40.63 -12.66
C GLN A 161 -2.91 -39.34 -12.02
N LYS A 162 -3.81 -39.48 -11.04
CA LYS A 162 -4.40 -38.34 -10.32
C LYS A 162 -3.32 -37.50 -9.62
N THR A 163 -2.36 -38.14 -8.95
CA THR A 163 -1.24 -37.43 -8.31
C THR A 163 -0.34 -36.72 -9.33
N MET A 164 -0.09 -37.31 -10.50
CA MET A 164 0.64 -36.65 -11.59
C MET A 164 -0.12 -35.43 -12.16
N GLU A 165 -1.45 -35.49 -12.24
CA GLU A 165 -2.30 -34.37 -12.66
C GLU A 165 -2.31 -33.24 -11.61
N GLN A 166 -2.42 -33.58 -10.33
CA GLN A 166 -2.29 -32.62 -9.22
C GLN A 166 -0.92 -31.94 -9.22
N LYS A 167 0.18 -32.70 -9.37
CA LYS A 167 1.53 -32.15 -9.51
C LYS A 167 1.60 -31.13 -10.67
N ARG A 168 1.04 -31.47 -11.83
CA ARG A 168 0.98 -30.58 -13.01
C ARG A 168 0.08 -29.34 -12.81
N SER A 169 -0.86 -29.34 -11.86
CA SER A 169 -1.61 -28.14 -11.46
C SER A 169 -0.75 -27.25 -10.58
N LEU A 170 -0.20 -27.82 -9.49
CA LEU A 170 0.65 -27.10 -8.55
C LEU A 170 1.88 -26.48 -9.24
N GLU A 171 2.47 -27.15 -10.22
CA GLU A 171 3.57 -26.62 -11.03
C GLU A 171 3.16 -25.37 -11.84
N LYS A 172 1.92 -25.28 -12.32
CA LYS A 172 1.40 -24.06 -12.97
C LYS A 172 1.13 -22.94 -11.98
N GLU A 173 0.60 -23.28 -10.80
CA GLU A 173 0.34 -22.32 -9.72
C GLU A 173 1.66 -21.73 -9.19
N VAL A 174 2.68 -22.56 -8.95
CA VAL A 174 4.04 -22.14 -8.58
C VAL A 174 4.64 -21.23 -9.65
N ASN A 175 4.53 -21.60 -10.94
CA ASN A 175 5.02 -20.75 -12.02
C ASN A 175 4.27 -19.40 -12.09
N ALA A 176 2.95 -19.39 -11.89
CA ALA A 176 2.16 -18.16 -11.88
C ALA A 176 2.53 -17.24 -10.71
N LEU A 177 2.69 -17.79 -9.51
CA LEU A 177 3.14 -17.06 -8.31
C LEU A 177 4.56 -16.52 -8.48
N GLN A 178 5.47 -17.29 -9.11
CA GLN A 178 6.82 -16.83 -9.42
C GLN A 178 6.79 -15.59 -10.33
N TRP A 179 5.97 -15.59 -11.39
CA TRP A 179 5.77 -14.41 -12.25
C TRP A 179 5.17 -13.22 -11.51
N GLU A 180 4.19 -13.44 -10.62
CA GLU A 180 3.57 -12.39 -9.82
C GLU A 180 4.58 -11.75 -8.85
N ILE A 181 5.40 -12.56 -8.18
CA ILE A 181 6.50 -12.11 -7.31
C ILE A 181 7.53 -11.29 -8.10
N GLU A 182 7.97 -11.76 -9.27
CA GLU A 182 8.93 -11.03 -10.11
C GLU A 182 8.35 -9.70 -10.64
N PHE A 183 7.07 -9.69 -11.02
CA PHE A 183 6.37 -8.49 -11.44
C PHE A 183 6.29 -7.45 -10.30
N ASP A 184 5.87 -7.87 -9.11
CA ASP A 184 5.77 -6.98 -7.95
C ASP A 184 7.14 -6.47 -7.50
N GLN A 185 8.18 -7.33 -7.49
CA GLN A 185 9.56 -6.90 -7.23
C GLN A 185 10.03 -5.80 -8.19
N ASN A 186 9.75 -5.94 -9.49
CA ASN A 186 10.11 -4.93 -10.49
C ASN A 186 9.29 -3.64 -10.31
N ARG A 187 8.00 -3.75 -9.95
CA ARG A 187 7.17 -2.59 -9.60
C ARG A 187 7.71 -1.84 -8.37
N PHE A 188 8.12 -2.56 -7.32
CA PHE A 188 8.68 -1.95 -6.11
C PHE A 188 10.01 -1.25 -6.39
N LYS A 189 10.94 -1.86 -7.14
CA LYS A 189 12.20 -1.22 -7.55
C LYS A 189 11.95 0.09 -8.30
N SER A 190 11.04 0.10 -9.28
CA SER A 190 10.71 1.32 -10.04
C SER A 190 10.11 2.44 -9.16
N ILE A 191 9.31 2.06 -8.15
CA ILE A 191 8.77 3.01 -7.16
C ILE A 191 9.88 3.55 -6.26
N GLU A 192 10.77 2.69 -5.77
CA GLU A 192 11.92 3.03 -4.91
C GLU A 192 12.91 3.98 -5.62
N GLU A 193 13.25 3.68 -6.87
CA GLU A 193 14.05 4.55 -7.76
C GLU A 193 13.39 5.93 -7.95
N SER A 194 12.08 5.96 -8.22
CA SER A 194 11.32 7.21 -8.37
C SER A 194 11.30 8.05 -7.09
N TRP A 195 11.16 7.42 -5.93
CA TRP A 195 11.19 8.13 -4.64
C TRP A 195 12.59 8.62 -4.28
N THR A 196 13.62 7.83 -4.54
CA THR A 196 15.02 8.21 -4.37
C THR A 196 15.33 9.46 -5.22
N GLN A 197 14.98 9.44 -6.51
CA GLN A 197 15.20 10.59 -7.40
C GLN A 197 14.44 11.86 -6.94
N LYS A 198 13.24 11.71 -6.38
CA LYS A 198 12.47 12.85 -5.82
C LYS A 198 13.12 13.39 -4.55
N TYR A 199 13.59 12.50 -3.68
CA TYR A 199 14.29 12.87 -2.44
C TYR A 199 15.59 13.62 -2.76
N ASP A 200 16.41 13.11 -3.67
CA ASP A 200 17.66 13.75 -4.09
C ASP A 200 17.41 15.13 -4.71
N ARG A 201 16.39 15.28 -5.55
CA ARG A 201 15.95 16.58 -6.10
C ARG A 201 15.60 17.56 -4.99
N LEU A 202 14.76 17.15 -4.03
CA LEU A 202 14.34 18.00 -2.91
C LEU A 202 15.52 18.39 -2.01
N ASN A 203 16.50 17.49 -1.81
CA ASN A 203 17.72 17.80 -1.05
C ASN A 203 18.57 18.86 -1.77
N CYS A 204 18.74 18.74 -3.08
CA CYS A 204 19.43 19.77 -3.89
C CYS A 204 18.71 21.12 -3.84
N GLU A 205 17.38 21.13 -3.99
CA GLU A 205 16.57 22.35 -3.88
C GLU A 205 16.66 22.98 -2.48
N ASN A 206 16.61 22.17 -1.42
CA ASN A 206 16.76 22.63 -0.04
C ASN A 206 18.16 23.21 0.22
N ALA A 207 19.22 22.57 -0.27
CA ALA A 207 20.59 23.09 -0.15
C ALA A 207 20.75 24.47 -0.83
N VAL A 208 20.17 24.65 -2.03
CA VAL A 208 20.16 25.94 -2.74
C VAL A 208 19.37 27.01 -1.97
N LEU A 209 18.21 26.66 -1.41
CA LEU A 209 17.40 27.58 -0.61
C LEU A 209 18.10 27.97 0.70
N GLN A 210 18.77 27.02 1.36
CA GLN A 210 19.55 27.26 2.57
C GLN A 210 20.71 28.23 2.30
N GLU A 211 21.42 28.06 1.19
CA GLU A 211 22.50 28.98 0.81
C GLU A 211 21.98 30.37 0.42
N ALA A 212 20.86 30.44 -0.31
CA ALA A 212 20.20 31.72 -0.60
C ALA A 212 19.77 32.46 0.69
N LEU A 213 19.30 31.72 1.70
CA LEU A 213 18.96 32.26 3.02
C LEU A 213 20.20 32.75 3.79
N ASN A 214 21.31 32.01 3.74
CA ASN A 214 22.60 32.43 4.31
C ASN A 214 23.06 33.76 3.67
N MET A 215 23.10 33.83 2.34
CA MET A 215 23.51 35.02 1.59
C MET A 215 22.63 36.24 1.92
N LYS A 216 21.30 36.06 1.99
CA LYS A 216 20.38 37.14 2.40
C LYS A 216 20.55 37.54 3.87
N THR A 217 20.96 36.62 4.74
CA THR A 217 21.26 36.91 6.15
C THR A 217 22.52 37.75 6.30
N GLU A 218 23.58 37.47 5.52
CA GLU A 218 24.79 38.30 5.50
C GLU A 218 24.55 39.67 4.86
N GLU A 219 23.77 39.75 3.78
CA GLU A 219 23.35 41.04 3.18
C GLU A 219 22.60 41.92 4.20
N ILE A 220 21.68 41.34 4.99
CA ILE A 220 20.99 42.05 6.06
C ILE A 220 21.95 42.51 7.18
N LYS A 221 22.98 41.72 7.52
CA LYS A 221 24.00 42.13 8.50
C LYS A 221 24.82 43.33 7.99
N MET A 222 25.25 43.29 6.72
CA MET A 222 26.00 44.37 6.07
C MET A 222 25.18 45.67 5.99
N LEU A 223 23.91 45.58 5.55
CA LEU A 223 23.02 46.75 5.50
C LEU A 223 22.73 47.32 6.90
N LYS A 224 22.68 46.48 7.94
CA LYS A 224 22.55 46.93 9.34
C LYS A 224 23.77 47.68 9.84
N SER A 225 24.99 47.23 9.54
CA SER A 225 26.22 47.93 9.94
C SER A 225 26.43 49.24 9.17
N GLU A 226 26.11 49.26 7.87
CA GLU A 226 26.12 50.49 7.06
C GLU A 226 25.11 51.53 7.57
N ASN A 227 23.87 51.11 7.86
CA ASN A 227 22.84 51.98 8.43
C ASN A 227 23.27 52.53 9.81
N ALA A 228 23.91 51.71 10.66
CA ALA A 228 24.47 52.18 11.92
C ALA A 228 25.57 53.24 11.73
N LEU A 229 26.48 53.05 10.76
CA LEU A 229 27.53 54.03 10.42
C LEU A 229 26.95 55.34 9.89
N LEU A 230 25.97 55.28 8.99
CA LEU A 230 25.29 56.46 8.45
C LEU A 230 24.54 57.25 9.53
N ASN A 231 23.87 56.56 10.46
CA ASN A 231 23.24 57.21 11.61
C ASN A 231 24.27 57.89 12.53
N GLN A 232 25.44 57.27 12.75
CA GLN A 232 26.52 57.90 13.50
C GLN A 232 27.02 59.18 12.80
N GLN A 233 27.33 59.11 11.50
CA GLN A 233 27.78 60.26 10.71
C GLN A 233 26.74 61.40 10.69
N TYR A 234 25.45 61.07 10.63
CA TYR A 234 24.35 62.03 10.73
C TYR A 234 24.36 62.76 12.08
N LEU A 235 24.53 62.04 13.20
CA LEU A 235 24.61 62.63 14.54
C LEU A 235 25.87 63.48 14.72
N GLU A 236 27.02 63.05 14.20
CA GLU A 236 28.27 63.82 14.19
C GLU A 236 28.13 65.13 13.39
N ALA A 237 27.48 65.09 12.23
CA ALA A 237 27.20 66.27 11.41
C ALA A 237 26.25 67.26 12.12
N LEU A 238 25.22 66.77 12.82
CA LEU A 238 24.35 67.60 13.65
C LEU A 238 25.14 68.28 14.79
N ALA A 239 25.97 67.53 15.51
CA ALA A 239 26.82 68.07 16.58
C ALA A 239 27.79 69.15 16.05
N MET A 240 28.41 68.93 14.88
CA MET A 240 29.24 69.95 14.23
C MET A 240 28.47 71.22 13.86
N LEU A 241 27.20 71.11 13.44
CA LEU A 241 26.36 72.28 13.16
C LEU A 241 25.96 73.03 14.44
N GLU A 242 25.74 72.32 15.54
CA GLU A 242 25.47 72.92 16.85
C GLU A 242 26.69 73.69 17.37
N VAL A 243 27.89 73.09 17.33
CA VAL A 243 29.14 73.77 17.68
C VAL A 243 29.37 75.01 16.80
N LYS A 244 29.14 74.93 15.48
CA LYS A 244 29.27 76.10 14.59
C LYS A 244 28.29 77.23 14.91
N LYS A 245 27.05 76.91 15.30
CA LYS A 245 26.09 77.92 15.77
C LYS A 245 26.59 78.59 17.05
N GLN A 246 27.16 77.81 17.97
CA GLN A 246 27.73 78.32 19.21
C GLN A 246 28.96 79.21 18.98
N THR A 247 29.88 78.83 18.09
CA THR A 247 31.06 79.67 17.77
C THR A 247 30.65 80.96 17.08
N VAL A 248 29.73 80.95 16.11
CA VAL A 248 29.25 82.17 15.45
C VAL A 248 28.51 83.08 16.45
N ALA A 249 27.74 82.53 17.40
CA ALA A 249 27.15 83.32 18.48
C ALA A 249 28.22 83.97 19.38
N GLN A 250 29.29 83.23 19.70
CA GLN A 250 30.42 83.73 20.51
C GLN A 250 31.27 84.78 19.77
N GLU A 251 31.49 84.61 18.47
CA GLU A 251 32.23 85.56 17.62
C GLU A 251 31.49 86.90 17.50
N ASN A 252 30.17 86.87 17.30
CA ASN A 252 29.34 88.09 17.28
C ASN A 252 29.44 88.86 18.61
N ILE A 253 29.36 88.17 19.76
CA ILE A 253 29.54 88.78 21.09
C ILE A 253 30.94 89.40 21.27
N CYS A 254 31.95 88.89 20.56
CA CYS A 254 33.32 89.42 20.62
C CYS A 254 33.54 90.63 19.66
N HIS A 255 32.83 90.67 18.52
CA HIS A 255 32.95 91.73 17.53
C HIS A 255 32.23 93.04 17.89
N ASP A 256 31.27 93.02 18.82
CA ASP A 256 30.51 94.20 19.29
C ASP A 256 31.36 95.32 19.94
N LYS A 257 32.68 95.14 20.09
CA LYS A 257 33.60 96.17 20.61
C LYS A 257 34.30 97.02 19.55
N SER A 258 34.09 96.79 18.25
CA SER A 258 34.88 97.43 17.19
C SER A 258 34.06 97.87 15.97
N GLY A 259 32.96 98.60 16.17
CA GLY A 259 32.13 99.05 15.04
C GLY A 259 31.07 100.11 15.28
N PHE A 260 31.02 100.78 16.44
CA PHE A 260 30.06 101.86 16.66
C PHE A 260 30.58 103.18 16.06
N THR A 261 30.14 103.50 14.84
CA THR A 261 29.95 104.90 14.46
C THR A 261 28.95 105.51 15.44
N GLU A 262 29.28 106.66 16.04
CA GLU A 262 28.43 107.34 17.02
C GLU A 262 27.14 107.86 16.37
N VAL A 263 26.14 106.98 16.25
CA VAL A 263 24.76 107.36 15.99
C VAL A 263 24.24 108.04 17.25
N SER A 264 23.92 109.33 17.16
CA SER A 264 23.45 110.07 18.32
C SER A 264 22.16 109.43 18.87
N SER A 265 21.98 109.43 20.19
CA SER A 265 20.74 108.93 20.82
C SER A 265 19.48 109.61 20.27
N LEU A 266 19.60 110.86 19.81
CA LEU A 266 18.53 111.59 19.12
C LEU A 266 18.26 111.06 17.71
N GLU A 267 19.26 110.57 16.98
CA GLU A 267 19.08 109.95 15.66
C GLU A 267 18.37 108.60 15.80
N LEU A 268 18.75 107.77 16.78
CA LEU A 268 18.04 106.53 17.12
C LEU A 268 16.57 106.80 17.50
N ALA A 269 16.30 107.82 18.31
CA ALA A 269 14.94 108.20 18.69
C ALA A 269 14.09 108.61 17.48
N VAL A 270 14.66 109.34 16.51
CA VAL A 270 13.94 109.69 15.28
C VAL A 270 13.70 108.45 14.41
N LEU A 271 14.71 107.58 14.26
CA LEU A 271 14.57 106.34 13.49
C LEU A 271 13.47 105.40 14.06
N GLY A 272 13.37 105.30 15.38
CA GLY A 272 12.35 104.48 16.08
C GLY A 272 10.95 105.11 16.16
N SER A 273 10.80 106.41 15.88
CA SER A 273 9.52 107.12 16.00
C SER A 273 8.53 106.87 14.85
N CYS A 274 8.96 106.22 13.76
CA CYS A 274 8.10 105.96 12.61
C CYS A 274 7.39 104.60 12.74
N LEU A 275 6.06 104.59 12.61
CA LEU A 275 5.25 103.36 12.65
C LEU A 275 5.32 102.53 11.36
N CYS A 276 5.95 103.04 10.30
CA CYS A 276 6.12 102.31 9.04
C CYS A 276 7.18 101.21 9.19
N HIS A 277 6.79 99.96 8.95
CA HIS A 277 7.65 98.80 9.10
C HIS A 277 8.58 98.68 7.87
N GLY A 278 9.90 98.64 8.08
CA GLY A 278 10.88 98.40 7.03
C GLY A 278 11.10 96.90 6.78
N LEU A 279 11.47 96.54 5.55
CA LEU A 279 11.84 95.17 5.21
C LEU A 279 13.14 94.77 5.92
N GLY A 280 13.18 93.56 6.48
CA GLY A 280 14.37 92.96 7.07
C GLY A 280 14.94 93.66 8.31
N GLY A 281 14.13 94.41 9.07
CA GLY A 281 14.60 95.12 10.27
C GLY A 281 15.37 96.41 10.01
N SER A 282 15.43 96.88 8.76
CA SER A 282 15.99 98.19 8.41
C SER A 282 15.01 99.33 8.75
N PRO A 283 15.48 100.54 9.14
CA PRO A 283 14.60 101.70 9.31
C PRO A 283 13.96 102.08 7.97
N CYS A 284 12.65 102.36 7.96
CA CYS A 284 11.94 102.71 6.73
C CYS A 284 12.43 104.04 6.13
N ALA A 285 12.18 104.26 4.82
CA ALA A 285 12.61 105.46 4.12
C ALA A 285 12.11 106.77 4.79
N CYS A 286 10.90 106.76 5.36
CA CYS A 286 10.35 107.89 6.11
C CYS A 286 11.19 108.21 7.37
N ALA A 287 11.59 107.17 8.12
CA ALA A 287 12.43 107.30 9.30
C ALA A 287 13.84 107.81 8.93
N GLN A 288 14.45 107.26 7.89
CA GLN A 288 15.77 107.70 7.40
C GLN A 288 15.76 109.16 6.94
N MET A 289 14.71 109.57 6.21
CA MET A 289 14.55 110.96 5.75
C MET A 289 14.26 111.92 6.91
N ALA A 290 13.46 111.51 7.91
CA ALA A 290 13.24 112.30 9.11
C ALA A 290 14.55 112.47 9.92
N ALA A 291 15.35 111.42 10.05
CA ALA A 291 16.64 111.47 10.74
C ALA A 291 17.65 112.38 10.00
N SER A 292 17.77 112.26 8.68
CA SER A 292 18.67 113.11 7.89
C SER A 292 18.23 114.58 7.88
N ALA A 293 16.93 114.86 7.78
CA ALA A 293 16.39 116.21 7.91
C ALA A 293 16.63 116.79 9.32
N ARG A 294 16.49 115.98 10.39
CA ARG A 294 16.81 116.40 11.75
C ARG A 294 18.30 116.71 11.93
N LYS A 295 19.19 115.88 11.36
CA LYS A 295 20.65 116.10 11.35
C LYS A 295 21.02 117.39 10.60
N MET A 296 20.36 117.68 9.48
CA MET A 296 20.52 118.92 8.72
C MET A 296 20.03 120.14 9.52
N LEU A 297 18.85 120.07 10.13
CA LEU A 297 18.32 121.13 10.98
C LEU A 297 19.22 121.42 12.19
N LEU A 298 19.86 120.41 12.79
CA LEU A 298 20.80 120.61 13.88
C LEU A 298 22.07 121.33 13.42
N LYS A 299 22.63 120.99 12.25
CA LYS A 299 23.75 121.73 11.65
C LYS A 299 23.38 123.19 11.38
N LEU A 300 22.26 123.43 10.69
CA LEU A 300 21.76 124.79 10.43
C LEU A 300 21.49 125.57 11.71
N LYS A 301 21.00 124.92 12.78
CA LYS A 301 20.79 125.57 14.08
C LYS A 301 22.12 125.89 14.77
N GLN A 302 23.14 125.03 14.64
CA GLN A 302 24.49 125.26 15.17
C GLN A 302 25.20 126.39 14.42
N GLU A 303 25.00 126.48 13.10
CA GLU A 303 25.41 127.61 12.25
C GLU A 303 24.68 128.92 12.63
N ASP A 304 23.37 128.87 12.91
CA ASP A 304 22.58 130.02 13.39
C ASP A 304 22.97 130.47 14.82
N TYR A 305 23.34 129.54 15.71
CA TYR A 305 23.95 129.89 17.01
C TYR A 305 25.30 130.59 16.82
N HIS A 306 26.19 130.05 15.97
CA HIS A 306 27.46 130.71 15.65
C HIS A 306 27.27 132.08 15.00
N HIS A 307 26.28 132.26 14.11
CA HIS A 307 25.98 133.56 13.53
C HIS A 307 25.37 134.55 14.54
N LYS A 308 24.65 134.08 15.56
CA LYS A 308 24.07 134.90 16.63
C LYS A 308 25.06 135.30 17.72
N GLU A 309 26.17 134.58 17.88
CA GLU A 309 27.30 135.04 18.71
C GLU A 309 28.11 136.16 18.04
N VAL A 310 28.15 136.19 16.70
CA VAL A 310 28.85 137.23 15.91
C VAL A 310 28.03 138.51 15.71
N ARG A 311 26.75 138.53 16.13
CA ARG A 311 25.90 139.74 16.17
C ARG A 311 25.17 139.89 17.51
N ARG A 312 25.91 140.30 18.54
CA ARG A 312 25.40 141.12 19.65
C ARG A 312 26.17 142.44 19.68
N PRO A 313 25.52 143.56 20.05
CA PRO A 313 26.13 144.90 20.06
C PRO A 313 27.17 145.06 21.18
#